data_AF-A0A0F2S7A5-F1
#
_entry.id   AF-A0A0F2S7A5-F1
#
_cell.length_a   1.000
_cell.length_b   1.000
_cell.length_c   1.000
_cell.angle_alpha   90.00
_cell.angle_beta   90.00
_cell.angle_gamma   90.00
#
_symmetry.space_group_name_H-M   'P 1'
#
loop_
_entity.id
_entity.type
_entity.pdbx_description
1 polymer ?
#
loop_
_entity_poly.entity_id
_entity_poly.type
_entity_poly.pdbx_seq_one_letter_code
_entity_poly.pdbx_strand_id
1 'polypeptide(L)' 'MPSFVIAEKCDGCKGQDKTACMYACPNDLMMLDKE' A
#
# COMPACT_ATOMS: atom_id res chain seq x y z
N MET A 1 -4.51 7.77 13.91
CA MET A 1 -5.23 6.51 13.75
C MET A 1 -4.40 5.64 12.82
N PRO A 2 -3.81 4.52 13.28
CA PRO A 2 -2.94 3.69 12.45
C PRO A 2 -3.75 2.93 11.40
N SER A 3 -3.25 2.89 10.17
CA SER A 3 -3.79 2.07 9.08
C SER A 3 -3.17 0.68 9.11
N PHE A 4 -3.95 -0.34 8.72
CA PHE A 4 -3.46 -1.71 8.56
C PHE A 4 -3.93 -2.28 7.21
N VAL A 5 -3.13 -3.17 6.64
CA VAL A 5 -3.42 -3.82 5.36
C VAL A 5 -4.07 -5.17 5.62
N ILE A 6 -5.18 -5.46 4.95
CA ILE A 6 -5.80 -6.79 4.96
C ILE A 6 -5.14 -7.62 3.86
N ALA A 7 -4.21 -8.50 4.22
CA ALA A 7 -3.39 -9.26 3.27
C ALA A 7 -4.22 -10.06 2.25
N GLU A 8 -5.36 -10.63 2.67
CA GLU A 8 -6.26 -11.40 1.80
C GLU A 8 -6.91 -10.57 0.68
N LYS A 9 -6.96 -9.24 0.84
CA LYS A 9 -7.53 -8.30 -0.14
C LYS A 9 -6.47 -7.44 -0.81
N CYS A 10 -5.23 -7.47 -0.32
CA CYS A 10 -4.15 -6.69 -0.87
C CYS A 10 -3.56 -7.43 -2.06
N ASP A 11 -3.68 -6.85 -3.23
CA ASP A 11 -3.06 -7.33 -4.46
C ASP A 11 -1.70 -6.66 -4.74
N GLY A 12 -1.26 -5.76 -3.86
CA GLY A 12 -0.05 -4.97 -4.04
C GLY A 12 -0.18 -3.91 -5.15
N CYS A 13 -1.41 -3.48 -5.49
CA CYS A 13 -1.68 -2.57 -6.60
C CYS A 13 -1.12 -3.07 -7.95
N LYS A 14 -1.21 -4.39 -8.19
CA LYS A 14 -0.77 -5.01 -9.45
C LYS A 14 -1.54 -4.40 -10.63
N GLY A 15 -0.79 -3.97 -11.66
CA GLY A 15 -1.36 -3.38 -12.88
C GLY A 15 -1.61 -1.87 -12.81
N GLN A 16 -1.27 -1.21 -11.69
CA GLN A 16 -1.21 0.25 -11.59
C GLN A 16 0.23 0.72 -11.74
N ASP A 17 0.43 1.96 -12.22
CA ASP A 17 1.77 2.57 -12.34
C ASP A 17 2.42 2.86 -10.96
N LYS A 18 1.59 2.99 -9.91
CA LYS A 18 2.01 3.38 -8.56
C LYS A 18 1.23 2.61 -7.51
N THR A 19 1.89 2.32 -6.40
CA THR A 19 1.22 1.77 -5.21
C THR A 19 0.36 2.86 -4.56
N ALA A 20 -0.96 2.65 -4.58
CA ALA A 20 -1.91 3.67 -4.13
C ALA A 20 -1.75 4.05 -2.65
N CYS A 21 -1.52 3.08 -1.77
CA CYS A 21 -1.37 3.34 -0.33
C CYS A 21 -0.09 4.11 0.00
N MET A 22 1.01 3.86 -0.71
CA MET A 22 2.25 4.63 -0.60
C MET A 22 2.02 6.06 -1.09
N TYR A 23 1.47 6.23 -2.30
CA TYR A 23 1.28 7.55 -2.92
C TYR A 23 0.31 8.45 -2.15
N ALA A 24 -0.76 7.88 -1.57
CA ALA A 24 -1.76 8.64 -0.84
C ALA A 24 -1.36 8.97 0.59
N CYS A 25 -0.32 8.33 1.15
CA CYS A 25 0.04 8.53 2.55
C CYS A 25 0.84 9.83 2.72
N PRO A 26 0.32 10.87 3.39
CA PRO A 26 1.03 12.15 3.55
C PRO A 26 2.26 12.06 4.47
N ASN A 27 2.38 10.97 5.24
CA ASN A 27 3.46 10.73 6.19
C ASN A 27 4.39 9.59 5.76
N ASP A 28 4.25 9.07 4.53
CA ASP A 28 5.09 8.01 3.96
C ASP A 28 5.22 6.75 4.85
N LEU A 29 4.15 6.42 5.58
CA LEU A 29 4.14 5.29 6.54
C LEU A 29 3.80 3.95 5.88
N MET A 30 3.16 3.98 4.72
CA MET A 30 2.69 2.78 4.03
C MET A 30 3.78 2.34 3.05
N MET A 31 4.17 1.06 3.09
CA MET A 31 5.16 0.50 2.19
C MET A 31 4.68 -0.84 1.63
N LEU A 32 4.81 -1.03 0.32
CA LEU A 32 4.62 -2.33 -0.32
C LEU A 32 5.83 -3.22 -0.05
N ASP A 33 5.56 -4.37 0.55
CA ASP A 33 6.51 -5.47 0.66
C ASP A 33 6.63 -6.18 -0.70
N LYS A 34 7.87 -6.34 -1.19
CA LYS A 34 8.17 -6.90 -2.53
C LYS A 34 8.93 -8.23 -2.45
N GLU A 35 9.11 -8.80 -1.25
CA GLU A 35 9.71 -10.11 -1.07
C GLU A 35 8.80 -11.26 -1.52
#